data_AF-A0A9Q2IFI7-F1
#
_entry.id   AF-A0A9Q2IFI7-F1
#
_cell.length_a   1.000
_cell.length_b   1.000
_cell.length_c   1.000
_cell.angle_alpha   90.00
_cell.angle_beta   90.00
_cell.angle_gamma   90.00
#
_symmetry.space_group_name_H-M   'P 1'
#
loop_
_entity.id
_entity.type
_entity.pdbx_description
1 polymer ?
#
loop_
_entity_poly.entity_id
_entity_poly.type
_entity_poly.pdbx_seq_one_letter_code
_entity_poly.pdbx_strand_id
1 'polypeptide(L)'
;MILPCLGKQEVFRRWSDSELEEKKLYLESKYPEEFTAEDHYLTAEWVIQRYLPEGENPTHEQWSKTIDDIRQKIDINLKKIATGELVKTEYVQEEPYALTKEDFLKDVVPTFSRFGLLPDPYLKDRQGKELWMVLFEFTQPYSYKHSEARDALILFCDTYLSEKLVQDLGRIYTALRSAQLKDSTKVKVICSDKQCQECMTLDGKKLAVEELLASFKNGAPLFPHPLRNEDEVSWCPAPYLLPEIALREGDDPEFHEMLMKILEK
;
A
#
# COMPACT_ATOMS: atom_id res chain seq x y z
N MET A 1 34.05 7.22 -28.32
CA MET A 1 34.68 8.53 -28.08
C MET A 1 34.82 8.64 -26.58
N ILE A 2 36.04 8.61 -26.04
CA ILE A 2 36.29 8.69 -24.59
C ILE A 2 36.07 10.16 -24.21
N LEU A 3 35.14 10.45 -23.31
CA LEU A 3 35.03 11.78 -22.68
C LEU A 3 36.07 11.87 -21.56
N PRO A 4 37.13 12.69 -21.69
CA PRO A 4 38.10 12.90 -20.64
C PRO A 4 37.74 14.18 -19.88
N CYS A 5 37.26 14.11 -18.64
CA CYS A 5 37.27 15.26 -17.71
C CYS A 5 36.85 14.85 -16.29
N LEU A 6 37.66 14.11 -15.54
CA LEU A 6 37.46 14.02 -14.08
C LEU A 6 38.81 14.08 -13.37
N GLY A 7 39.29 15.31 -13.21
CA GLY A 7 40.52 15.63 -12.47
C GLY A 7 40.66 17.11 -12.12
N LYS A 8 39.59 17.90 -12.26
CA LYS A 8 39.55 19.30 -11.81
C LYS A 8 38.26 19.50 -11.03
N GLN A 9 38.40 20.07 -9.85
CA GLN A 9 37.33 20.45 -8.93
C GLN A 9 36.14 21.03 -9.70
N GLU A 10 35.03 20.30 -9.73
CA GLU A 10 33.89 20.60 -10.59
C GLU A 10 33.12 21.79 -10.02
N VAL A 11 33.37 22.95 -10.62
CA VAL A 11 32.54 24.13 -10.40
C VAL A 11 31.11 23.80 -10.82
N PHE A 12 30.14 24.08 -9.94
CA PHE A 12 28.74 23.89 -10.26
C PHE A 12 28.38 24.58 -11.58
N ARG A 13 27.85 23.79 -12.51
CA ARG A 13 27.25 24.26 -13.75
C ARG A 13 25.97 23.48 -13.97
N ARG A 14 24.88 24.19 -14.19
CA ARG A 14 23.62 23.58 -14.61
C ARG A 14 23.77 22.97 -16.00
N TRP A 15 23.34 21.73 -16.16
CA TRP A 15 23.30 21.07 -17.46
C TRP A 15 22.13 21.58 -18.29
N SER A 16 22.36 21.72 -19.59
CA SER A 16 21.29 21.97 -20.55
C SER A 16 20.39 20.73 -20.71
N ASP A 17 19.19 20.92 -21.24
CA ASP A 17 18.26 19.82 -21.53
C ASP A 17 18.89 18.75 -22.45
N SER A 18 19.71 19.17 -23.42
CA SER A 18 20.44 18.25 -24.30
C SER A 18 21.49 17.44 -23.55
N GLU A 19 22.22 18.05 -22.60
CA GLU A 19 23.22 17.36 -21.79
C GLU A 19 22.55 16.38 -20.80
N LEU A 20 21.37 16.74 -20.26
CA LEU A 20 20.57 15.85 -19.44
C LEU A 20 20.08 14.64 -20.24
N GLU A 21 19.54 14.84 -21.44
CA GLU A 21 19.05 13.74 -22.27
C GLU A 21 20.20 12.83 -22.75
N GLU A 22 21.35 13.40 -23.12
CA GLU A 22 22.55 12.63 -23.49
C GLU A 22 22.99 11.70 -22.35
N LYS A 23 23.06 12.22 -21.12
CA LYS A 23 23.46 11.43 -19.95
C LYS A 23 22.44 10.39 -19.57
N LYS A 24 21.14 10.70 -19.70
CA LYS A 24 20.08 9.73 -19.51
C LYS A 24 20.21 8.57 -20.49
N LEU A 25 20.36 8.86 -21.78
CA LEU A 25 20.54 7.83 -22.82
C LEU A 25 21.80 6.98 -22.57
N TYR A 26 22.90 7.60 -22.12
CA TYR A 26 24.09 6.87 -21.72
C TYR A 26 23.82 5.90 -20.56
N LEU A 27 23.16 6.35 -19.49
CA LEU A 27 22.83 5.52 -18.33
C LEU A 27 21.84 4.40 -18.70
N GLU A 28 20.84 4.69 -19.54
CA GLU A 28 19.86 3.71 -20.02
C GLU A 28 20.43 2.70 -21.03
N SER A 29 21.57 3.01 -21.64
CA SER A 29 22.23 2.09 -22.59
C SER A 29 22.97 0.93 -21.93
N LYS A 30 23.12 0.96 -20.61
CA LYS A 30 23.82 -0.06 -19.81
C LYS A 30 22.86 -0.80 -18.89
N TYR A 31 23.15 -2.07 -18.63
CA TYR A 31 22.45 -2.80 -17.57
C TYR A 31 22.99 -2.39 -16.18
N PRO A 32 22.17 -2.39 -15.11
CA PRO A 32 22.62 -2.01 -13.76
C PRO A 32 23.84 -2.81 -13.26
N GLU A 33 23.99 -4.07 -13.68
CA GLU A 33 25.12 -4.92 -13.33
C GLU A 33 26.44 -4.49 -13.98
N GLU A 34 26.37 -3.65 -15.02
CA GLU A 34 27.52 -3.12 -15.77
C GLU A 34 27.93 -1.73 -15.31
N PHE A 35 27.22 -1.16 -14.32
CA PHE A 35 27.51 0.18 -13.81
C PHE A 35 28.85 0.20 -13.06
N THR A 36 29.68 1.18 -13.39
CA THR A 36 30.86 1.51 -12.59
C THR A 36 30.49 2.48 -11.46
N ALA A 37 31.43 2.75 -10.55
CA ALA A 37 31.25 3.76 -9.52
C ALA A 37 30.92 5.14 -10.13
N GLU A 38 31.57 5.48 -11.24
CA GLU A 38 31.35 6.71 -11.99
C GLU A 38 29.94 6.76 -12.59
N ASP A 39 29.40 5.64 -13.06
CA ASP A 39 28.02 5.58 -13.55
C ASP A 39 27.01 5.84 -12.41
N HIS A 40 27.28 5.33 -11.20
CA HIS A 40 26.47 5.65 -10.01
C HIS A 40 26.57 7.12 -9.61
N TYR A 41 27.76 7.72 -9.63
CA TYR A 41 27.92 9.15 -9.37
C TYR A 41 27.16 9.98 -10.40
N LEU A 42 27.29 9.62 -11.69
CA LEU A 42 26.61 10.30 -12.79
C LEU A 42 25.09 10.21 -12.64
N THR A 43 24.57 9.06 -12.21
CA THR A 43 23.14 8.85 -11.94
C THR A 43 22.65 9.80 -10.85
N ALA A 44 23.37 9.87 -9.72
CA ALA A 44 22.98 10.74 -8.62
C ALA A 44 23.05 12.22 -9.02
N GLU A 45 24.09 12.63 -9.73
CA GLU A 45 24.23 13.99 -10.23
C GLU A 45 23.14 14.33 -11.26
N TRP A 46 22.80 13.41 -12.16
CA TRP A 46 21.72 13.57 -13.12
C TRP A 46 20.38 13.81 -12.44
N VAL A 47 20.06 13.04 -11.40
CA VAL A 47 18.82 13.22 -10.62
C VAL A 47 18.79 14.61 -10.00
N ILE A 48 19.88 15.05 -9.37
CA ILE A 48 19.94 16.39 -8.77
C ILE A 48 19.77 17.47 -9.84
N GLN A 49 20.53 17.40 -10.94
CA GLN A 49 20.48 18.38 -12.02
C GLN A 49 19.10 18.44 -12.70
N ARG A 50 18.42 17.29 -12.87
CA ARG A 50 17.10 17.20 -13.50
C ARG A 50 15.99 17.87 -12.68
N TYR A 51 16.08 17.79 -11.36
CA TYR A 51 15.05 18.24 -10.42
C TYR A 51 15.42 19.52 -9.66
N LEU A 52 16.60 20.08 -9.88
CA LEU A 52 17.00 21.35 -9.28
C LEU A 52 16.11 22.49 -9.82
N PRO A 53 15.35 23.21 -8.96
CA PRO A 53 14.41 24.24 -9.39
C PRO A 53 15.08 25.34 -10.22
N GLU A 54 14.39 25.86 -11.25
CA GLU A 54 14.90 27.00 -12.03
C GLU A 54 15.15 28.21 -11.12
N GLY A 55 16.34 28.81 -11.22
CA GLY A 55 16.76 29.95 -10.39
C GLY A 55 17.48 29.57 -9.10
N GLU A 56 17.42 28.31 -8.66
CA GLU A 56 18.23 27.81 -7.55
C GLU A 56 19.56 27.26 -8.08
N ASN A 57 20.62 28.05 -7.94
CA ASN A 57 21.97 27.64 -8.29
C ASN A 57 22.81 27.58 -7.00
N PRO A 58 23.18 26.39 -6.51
CA PRO A 58 24.05 26.28 -5.35
C PRO A 58 25.37 27.01 -5.60
N THR A 59 25.96 27.56 -4.54
CA THR A 59 27.32 28.05 -4.61
C THR A 59 28.27 26.89 -4.88
N HIS A 60 29.48 27.20 -5.38
CA HIS A 60 30.52 26.20 -5.58
C HIS A 60 30.74 25.34 -4.32
N GLU A 61 30.82 25.98 -3.15
CA GLU A 61 31.07 25.30 -1.87
C GLU A 61 29.92 24.39 -1.46
N GLN A 62 28.67 24.84 -1.66
CA GLN A 62 27.48 24.02 -1.39
C GLN A 62 27.43 22.80 -2.33
N TRP A 63 27.70 23.02 -3.61
CA TRP A 63 27.71 21.94 -4.60
C TRP A 63 28.78 20.90 -4.32
N SER A 64 30.04 21.34 -4.11
CA SER A 64 31.14 20.43 -3.80
C SER A 64 30.81 19.61 -2.56
N LYS A 65 30.29 20.23 -1.49
CA LYS A 65 29.91 19.52 -0.27
C LYS A 65 28.82 18.46 -0.51
N THR A 66 27.77 18.82 -1.25
CA THR A 66 26.65 17.89 -1.53
C THR A 66 27.11 16.72 -2.40
N ILE A 67 27.86 16.98 -3.46
CA ILE A 67 28.34 15.94 -4.35
C ILE A 67 29.37 15.04 -3.66
N ASP A 68 30.27 15.59 -2.85
CA ASP A 68 31.24 14.79 -2.09
C ASP A 68 30.55 13.87 -1.08
N ASP A 69 29.54 14.37 -0.34
CA ASP A 69 28.74 13.56 0.60
C ASP A 69 28.01 12.40 -0.12
N ILE A 70 27.41 12.68 -1.27
CA ILE A 70 26.69 11.67 -2.06
C ILE A 70 27.67 10.63 -2.63
N ARG A 71 28.79 11.06 -3.22
CA ARG A 71 29.83 10.14 -3.72
C ARG A 71 30.37 9.26 -2.61
N GLN A 72 30.62 9.82 -1.42
CA GLN A 72 31.05 9.06 -0.25
C GLN A 72 30.00 8.01 0.18
N LYS A 73 28.71 8.35 0.18
CA LYS A 73 27.63 7.40 0.49
C LYS A 73 27.53 6.28 -0.55
N ILE A 74 27.69 6.61 -1.84
CA ILE A 74 27.75 5.64 -2.93
C ILE A 74 28.93 4.69 -2.72
N ASP A 75 30.11 5.20 -2.39
CA ASP A 75 31.31 4.38 -2.14
C ASP A 75 31.15 3.41 -0.98
N ILE A 76 30.54 3.88 0.11
CA ILE A 76 30.24 3.03 1.26
C ILE A 76 29.30 1.90 0.85
N ASN A 77 28.27 2.20 0.06
CA ASN A 77 27.33 1.20 -0.43
C ASN A 77 27.99 0.21 -1.40
N LEU A 78 28.80 0.68 -2.35
CA LEU A 78 29.54 -0.20 -3.27
C LEU A 78 30.50 -1.13 -2.52
N LYS A 79 31.20 -0.62 -1.49
CA LYS A 79 32.06 -1.44 -0.63
C LYS A 79 31.24 -2.50 0.13
N LYS A 80 30.11 -2.11 0.70
CA LYS A 80 29.19 -3.03 1.38
C LYS A 80 28.60 -4.09 0.44
N ILE A 81 28.32 -3.75 -0.82
CA ILE A 81 27.89 -4.71 -1.85
C ILE A 81 29.01 -5.72 -2.11
N ALA A 82 30.24 -5.24 -2.29
CA ALA A 82 31.40 -6.08 -2.55
C ALA A 82 31.73 -7.03 -1.37
N THR A 83 31.49 -6.60 -0.13
CA THR A 83 31.65 -7.45 1.07
C THR A 83 30.45 -8.35 1.35
N GLY A 84 29.37 -8.25 0.57
CA GLY A 84 28.11 -8.97 0.80
C GLY A 84 27.35 -8.50 2.05
N GLU A 85 27.75 -7.39 2.65
CA GLU A 85 27.13 -6.78 3.84
C GLU A 85 25.95 -5.88 3.49
N LEU A 86 25.82 -5.46 2.23
CA LEU A 86 24.59 -4.84 1.77
C LEU A 86 23.55 -5.95 1.70
N VAL A 87 22.77 -6.04 2.79
CA VAL A 87 21.50 -6.76 2.82
C VAL A 87 20.80 -6.33 1.54
N LYS A 88 20.68 -7.25 0.58
CA LYS A 88 19.74 -7.07 -0.53
C LYS A 88 18.49 -6.57 0.16
N THR A 89 17.99 -5.38 -0.18
CA THR A 89 16.58 -5.10 0.01
C THR A 89 15.86 -6.08 -0.90
N GLU A 90 15.87 -7.36 -0.53
CA GLU A 90 14.72 -8.20 -0.66
C GLU A 90 13.62 -7.30 -0.13
N TYR A 91 12.77 -6.84 -1.03
CA TYR A 91 11.44 -6.44 -0.64
C TYR A 91 10.97 -7.60 0.21
N VAL A 92 11.04 -7.45 1.53
CA VAL A 92 10.29 -8.29 2.44
C VAL A 92 8.88 -7.99 1.98
N GLN A 93 8.37 -8.83 1.09
CA GLN A 93 6.94 -9.00 0.91
C GLN A 93 6.50 -9.44 2.29
N GLU A 94 6.23 -8.48 3.17
CA GLU A 94 5.51 -8.73 4.39
C GLU A 94 4.24 -9.41 3.94
N GLU A 95 4.11 -10.70 4.27
CA GLU A 95 2.95 -11.45 3.88
C GLU A 95 1.72 -10.68 4.39
N PRO A 96 0.82 -10.25 3.48
CA PRO A 96 -0.38 -9.55 3.90
C PRO A 96 -1.11 -10.45 4.90
N TYR A 97 -1.67 -9.85 5.95
CA TYR A 97 -2.36 -10.60 6.98
C TYR A 97 -3.39 -11.56 6.35
N ALA A 98 -3.23 -12.86 6.62
CA ALA A 98 -4.15 -13.88 6.16
C ALA A 98 -5.30 -14.01 7.16
N LEU A 99 -6.52 -13.72 6.70
CA LEU A 99 -7.72 -13.86 7.53
C LEU A 99 -7.93 -15.33 7.92
N THR A 100 -7.83 -15.62 9.22
CA THR A 100 -8.02 -16.96 9.79
C THR A 100 -9.50 -17.27 9.99
N LYS A 101 -9.84 -18.56 10.15
CA LYS A 101 -11.21 -18.98 10.49
C LYS A 101 -11.61 -18.47 11.86
N GLU A 102 -10.68 -18.48 12.80
CA GLU A 102 -10.86 -18.03 14.18
C GLU A 102 -11.20 -16.54 14.22
N ASP A 103 -10.42 -15.71 13.50
CA ASP A 103 -10.68 -14.27 13.42
C ASP A 103 -11.98 -13.97 12.68
N PHE A 104 -12.27 -14.70 11.59
CA PHE A 104 -13.53 -14.57 10.88
C PHE A 104 -14.73 -14.89 11.77
N LEU A 105 -14.71 -16.04 12.47
CA LEU A 105 -15.78 -16.44 13.37
C LEU A 105 -15.96 -15.46 14.52
N LYS A 106 -14.86 -14.95 15.08
CA LYS A 106 -14.89 -14.10 16.27
C LYS A 106 -15.30 -12.66 15.95
N ASP A 107 -14.74 -12.08 14.89
CA ASP A 107 -14.80 -10.64 14.66
C ASP A 107 -15.62 -10.27 13.40
N VAL A 108 -15.83 -11.19 12.45
CA VAL A 108 -16.60 -10.92 11.22
C VAL A 108 -18.02 -11.50 11.28
N VAL A 109 -18.20 -12.75 11.70
CA VAL A 109 -19.53 -13.41 11.78
C VAL A 109 -20.55 -12.63 12.64
N PRO A 110 -20.20 -11.99 13.78
CA PRO A 110 -21.17 -11.21 14.55
C PRO A 110 -21.84 -10.09 13.75
N THR A 111 -21.16 -9.58 12.71
CA THR A 111 -21.67 -8.51 11.85
C THR A 111 -22.81 -8.96 10.95
N PHE A 112 -22.95 -10.26 10.69
CA PHE A 112 -23.91 -10.80 9.73
C PHE A 112 -25.36 -10.49 10.13
N SER A 113 -25.65 -10.45 11.42
CA SER A 113 -26.97 -10.11 11.96
C SER A 113 -27.48 -8.72 11.54
N ARG A 114 -26.58 -7.82 11.12
CA ARG A 114 -26.94 -6.48 10.62
C ARG A 114 -27.41 -6.49 9.17
N PHE A 115 -27.14 -7.56 8.43
CA PHE A 115 -27.46 -7.69 7.02
C PHE A 115 -28.57 -8.73 6.86
N GLY A 116 -29.75 -8.31 6.41
CA GLY A 116 -30.88 -9.22 6.20
C GLY A 116 -30.70 -10.24 5.07
N LEU A 117 -29.54 -10.25 4.39
CA LEU A 117 -29.25 -11.12 3.25
C LEU A 117 -28.47 -12.39 3.61
N LEU A 118 -27.80 -12.41 4.75
CA LEU A 118 -26.98 -13.55 5.16
C LEU A 118 -27.83 -14.56 5.95
N PRO A 119 -27.65 -15.86 5.72
CA PRO A 119 -28.35 -16.88 6.48
C PRO A 119 -27.82 -16.91 7.93
N ASP A 120 -28.55 -17.59 8.83
CA ASP A 120 -28.03 -17.86 10.16
C ASP A 120 -26.69 -18.62 10.04
N PRO A 121 -25.58 -18.03 10.53
CA PRO A 121 -24.24 -18.58 10.34
C PRO A 121 -24.04 -19.95 10.99
N TYR A 122 -24.86 -20.32 11.99
CA TYR A 122 -24.73 -21.57 12.73
C TYR A 122 -25.64 -22.69 12.22
N LEU A 123 -26.44 -22.43 11.18
CA LEU A 123 -27.12 -23.49 10.45
C LEU A 123 -26.10 -24.40 9.77
N LYS A 124 -26.52 -25.64 9.50
CA LYS A 124 -25.68 -26.63 8.82
C LYS A 124 -26.14 -26.84 7.39
N ASP A 125 -25.18 -26.96 6.49
CA ASP A 125 -25.43 -27.39 5.11
C ASP A 125 -25.78 -28.89 5.04
N ARG A 126 -25.98 -29.41 3.83
CA ARG A 126 -26.29 -30.82 3.58
C ARG A 126 -25.19 -31.80 4.01
N GLN A 127 -23.96 -31.31 4.21
CA GLN A 127 -22.80 -32.09 4.64
C GLN A 127 -22.54 -31.95 6.15
N GLY A 128 -23.37 -31.18 6.87
CA GLY A 128 -23.24 -30.95 8.31
C GLY A 128 -22.24 -29.84 8.68
N LYS A 129 -21.72 -29.09 7.70
CA LYS A 129 -20.79 -27.96 7.90
C LYS A 129 -21.60 -26.71 8.25
N GLU A 130 -21.15 -25.95 9.26
CA GLU A 130 -21.81 -24.70 9.64
C GLU A 130 -21.66 -23.65 8.52
N LEU A 131 -22.71 -22.88 8.25
CA LEU A 131 -22.76 -21.96 7.11
C LEU A 131 -21.69 -20.86 7.19
N TRP A 132 -21.28 -20.42 8.39
CA TRP A 132 -20.16 -19.48 8.51
C TRP A 132 -18.87 -20.03 7.92
N MET A 133 -18.62 -21.34 8.05
CA MET A 133 -17.43 -21.96 7.47
C MET A 133 -17.50 -22.02 5.94
N VAL A 134 -18.72 -22.03 5.38
CA VAL A 134 -18.96 -21.97 3.93
C VAL A 134 -18.78 -20.53 3.45
N LEU A 135 -19.33 -19.55 4.17
CA LEU A 135 -19.16 -18.12 3.89
C LEU A 135 -17.69 -17.69 3.98
N PHE A 136 -16.91 -18.24 4.91
CA PHE A 136 -15.46 -18.01 5.01
C PHE A 136 -14.71 -18.35 3.71
N GLU A 137 -15.18 -19.33 2.93
CA GLU A 137 -14.54 -19.70 1.68
C GLU A 137 -14.53 -18.53 0.67
N PHE A 138 -15.50 -17.61 0.74
CA PHE A 138 -15.54 -16.41 -0.11
C PHE A 138 -14.41 -15.42 0.17
N THR A 139 -13.79 -15.47 1.35
CA THR A 139 -12.63 -14.61 1.67
C THR A 139 -11.31 -15.22 1.21
N GLN A 140 -11.32 -16.45 0.74
CA GLN A 140 -10.10 -17.15 0.30
C GLN A 140 -9.70 -16.69 -1.11
N PRO A 141 -8.41 -16.69 -1.45
CA PRO A 141 -7.94 -16.23 -2.76
C PRO A 141 -8.26 -17.20 -3.92
N TYR A 142 -8.83 -18.38 -3.61
CA TYR A 142 -9.02 -19.46 -4.57
C TYR A 142 -10.44 -19.48 -5.15
N SER A 143 -10.58 -19.19 -6.43
CA SER A 143 -11.89 -19.11 -7.11
C SER A 143 -12.70 -20.41 -7.08
N TYR A 144 -12.06 -21.59 -7.07
CA TYR A 144 -12.79 -22.87 -6.99
C TYR A 144 -13.55 -23.03 -5.66
N LYS A 145 -13.02 -22.47 -4.57
CA LYS A 145 -13.67 -22.46 -3.25
C LYS A 145 -14.95 -21.62 -3.26
N HIS A 146 -14.99 -20.56 -4.05
CA HIS A 146 -16.17 -19.71 -4.19
C HIS A 146 -17.31 -20.48 -4.88
N SER A 147 -17.01 -21.24 -5.92
CA SER A 147 -18.01 -22.07 -6.60
C SER A 147 -18.61 -23.14 -5.66
N GLU A 148 -17.76 -23.88 -4.92
CA GLU A 148 -18.23 -24.85 -3.92
C GLU A 148 -19.12 -24.20 -2.86
N ALA A 149 -18.75 -23.01 -2.39
CA ALA A 149 -19.52 -22.27 -1.41
C ALA A 149 -20.87 -21.78 -1.95
N ARG A 150 -20.93 -21.31 -3.20
CA ARG A 150 -22.19 -20.94 -3.86
C ARG A 150 -23.14 -22.13 -3.94
N ASP A 151 -22.65 -23.30 -4.35
CA ASP A 151 -23.48 -24.50 -4.45
C ASP A 151 -24.04 -24.94 -3.09
N ALA A 152 -23.24 -24.83 -2.03
CA ALA A 152 -23.69 -25.12 -0.67
C ALA A 152 -24.72 -24.11 -0.13
N LEU A 153 -24.61 -22.84 -0.54
CA LEU A 153 -25.46 -21.74 -0.05
C LEU A 153 -26.71 -21.46 -0.91
N ILE A 154 -26.85 -22.09 -2.08
CA ILE A 154 -27.90 -21.78 -3.06
C ILE A 154 -29.34 -21.87 -2.53
N LEU A 155 -29.57 -22.65 -1.48
CA LEU A 155 -30.88 -22.82 -0.84
C LEU A 155 -31.09 -21.93 0.40
N PHE A 156 -30.08 -21.16 0.79
CA PHE A 156 -30.07 -20.40 2.04
C PHE A 156 -30.11 -18.88 1.81
N CYS A 157 -29.51 -18.39 0.73
CA CYS A 157 -29.39 -16.96 0.46
C CYS A 157 -29.13 -16.67 -1.03
N ASP A 158 -29.23 -15.40 -1.42
CA ASP A 158 -28.66 -14.93 -2.69
C ASP A 158 -27.14 -15.03 -2.61
N THR A 159 -26.57 -15.98 -3.34
CA THR A 159 -25.14 -16.32 -3.22
C THR A 159 -24.23 -15.24 -3.79
N TYR A 160 -24.69 -14.47 -4.78
CA TYR A 160 -23.91 -13.40 -5.38
C TYR A 160 -23.81 -12.19 -4.45
N LEU A 161 -24.94 -11.78 -3.87
CA LEU A 161 -24.96 -10.70 -2.90
C LEU A 161 -24.22 -11.09 -1.62
N SER A 162 -24.40 -12.32 -1.14
CA SER A 162 -23.73 -12.83 0.05
C SER A 162 -22.21 -12.88 -0.12
N GLU A 163 -21.73 -13.39 -1.25
CA GLU A 163 -20.30 -13.40 -1.56
C GLU A 163 -19.72 -11.99 -1.56
N LYS A 164 -20.35 -11.05 -2.27
CA LYS A 164 -19.87 -9.67 -2.35
C LYS A 164 -19.79 -9.01 -0.98
N LEU A 165 -20.82 -9.19 -0.15
CA LEU A 165 -20.82 -8.65 1.22
C LEU A 165 -19.70 -9.28 2.06
N VAL A 166 -19.55 -10.60 2.03
CA VAL A 166 -18.53 -11.30 2.82
C VAL A 166 -17.12 -10.93 2.37
N GLN A 167 -16.91 -10.74 1.06
CA GLN A 167 -15.65 -10.24 0.52
C GLN A 167 -15.36 -8.80 0.99
N ASP A 168 -16.35 -7.92 1.02
CA ASP A 168 -16.17 -6.55 1.53
C ASP A 168 -15.84 -6.54 3.03
N LEU A 169 -16.54 -7.34 3.84
CA LEU A 169 -16.26 -7.49 5.27
C LEU A 169 -14.85 -8.06 5.51
N GLY A 170 -14.50 -9.13 4.81
CA GLY A 170 -13.19 -9.78 4.91
C GLY A 170 -12.06 -8.86 4.47
N ARG A 171 -12.24 -8.09 3.39
CA ARG A 171 -11.27 -7.12 2.88
C ARG A 171 -11.01 -5.99 3.86
N ILE A 172 -12.06 -5.38 4.42
CA ILE A 172 -11.90 -4.28 5.38
C ILE A 172 -11.20 -4.79 6.65
N TYR A 173 -11.66 -5.90 7.21
CA TYR A 173 -11.05 -6.46 8.41
C TYR A 173 -9.57 -6.81 8.18
N THR A 174 -9.24 -7.41 7.04
CA THR A 174 -7.86 -7.74 6.65
C THR A 174 -6.98 -6.49 6.51
N ALA A 175 -7.50 -5.42 5.89
CA ALA A 175 -6.78 -4.16 5.76
C ALA A 175 -6.48 -3.52 7.12
N LEU A 176 -7.44 -3.55 8.04
CA LEU A 176 -7.29 -3.02 9.39
C LEU A 176 -6.30 -3.84 10.23
N ARG A 177 -6.35 -5.17 10.16
CA ARG A 177 -5.39 -6.05 10.85
C ARG A 177 -3.99 -5.90 10.29
N SER A 178 -3.87 -5.76 8.97
CA SER A 178 -2.59 -5.46 8.32
C SER A 178 -2.03 -4.11 8.78
N ALA A 179 -2.87 -3.07 8.86
CA ALA A 179 -2.45 -1.76 9.37
C ALA A 179 -1.99 -1.85 10.84
N GLN A 180 -2.74 -2.58 11.69
CA GLN A 180 -2.37 -2.79 13.08
C GLN A 180 -1.05 -3.53 13.25
N LEU A 181 -0.79 -4.57 12.44
CA LEU A 181 0.49 -5.31 12.48
C LEU A 181 1.69 -4.50 12.00
N LYS A 182 1.44 -3.42 11.25
CA LYS A 182 2.45 -2.46 10.78
C LYS A 182 2.54 -1.22 11.66
N ASP A 183 2.03 -1.30 12.89
CA ASP A 183 1.98 -0.21 13.87
C ASP A 183 1.34 1.10 13.34
N SER A 184 0.51 0.98 12.29
CA SER A 184 -0.21 2.10 11.72
C SER A 184 -1.44 2.39 12.58
N THR A 185 -1.45 3.54 13.25
CA THR A 185 -2.56 3.93 14.14
C THR A 185 -3.78 4.44 13.36
N LYS A 186 -3.59 4.86 12.11
CA LYS A 186 -4.62 5.44 11.26
C LYS A 186 -4.62 4.86 9.85
N VAL A 187 -5.80 4.87 9.23
CA VAL A 187 -6.03 4.53 7.81
C VAL A 187 -6.74 5.68 7.11
N LYS A 188 -6.30 6.03 5.91
CA LYS A 188 -6.99 6.96 5.01
C LYS A 188 -8.10 6.23 4.27
N VAL A 189 -9.30 6.79 4.30
CA VAL A 189 -10.46 6.29 3.56
C VAL A 189 -10.38 6.81 2.12
N ILE A 190 -10.57 5.92 1.15
CA ILE A 190 -10.61 6.24 -0.28
C ILE A 190 -11.92 5.71 -0.84
N CYS A 191 -12.81 6.62 -1.21
CA CYS A 191 -14.12 6.31 -1.77
C CYS A 191 -14.11 6.35 -3.30
N SER A 192 -15.16 5.77 -3.88
CA SER A 192 -15.53 5.80 -5.29
C SER A 192 -16.98 6.27 -5.41
N ASP A 193 -17.46 6.43 -6.63
CA ASP A 193 -18.85 6.80 -6.94
C ASP A 193 -19.91 5.77 -6.45
N LYS A 194 -19.47 4.61 -5.94
CA LYS A 194 -20.35 3.54 -5.42
C LYS A 194 -20.72 3.71 -3.94
N GLN A 195 -20.03 4.57 -3.20
CA GLN A 195 -20.28 4.79 -1.77
C GLN A 195 -21.47 5.74 -1.55
N CYS A 196 -22.16 5.58 -0.41
CA CYS A 196 -23.24 6.49 -0.03
C CYS A 196 -22.71 7.88 0.33
N GLN A 197 -23.59 8.88 0.38
CA GLN A 197 -23.20 10.27 0.65
C GLN A 197 -22.46 10.42 2.00
N GLU A 198 -22.86 9.68 3.03
CA GLU A 198 -22.19 9.71 4.33
C GLU A 198 -20.75 9.20 4.23
N CYS A 199 -20.52 8.06 3.55
CA CYS A 199 -19.18 7.54 3.27
C CYS A 199 -18.36 8.50 2.38
N MET A 200 -19.00 9.16 1.41
CA MET A 200 -18.32 10.16 0.58
C MET A 200 -17.81 11.35 1.41
N THR A 201 -18.48 11.71 2.51
CA THR A 201 -17.95 12.76 3.43
C THR A 201 -16.72 12.31 4.23
N LEU A 202 -16.40 11.01 4.22
CA LEU A 202 -15.22 10.44 4.85
C LEU A 202 -14.05 10.28 3.88
N ASP A 203 -14.25 10.55 2.57
CA ASP A 203 -13.19 10.42 1.58
C ASP A 203 -11.98 11.31 1.92
N GLY A 204 -10.79 10.72 1.85
CA GLY A 204 -9.53 11.33 2.25
C GLY A 204 -9.32 11.47 3.76
N LYS A 205 -10.33 11.24 4.61
CA LYS A 205 -10.18 11.35 6.07
C LYS A 205 -9.39 10.18 6.63
N LYS A 206 -8.65 10.47 7.71
CA LYS A 206 -7.90 9.48 8.48
C LYS A 206 -8.74 9.02 9.67
N LEU A 207 -8.98 7.72 9.76
CA LEU A 207 -9.74 7.09 10.85
C LEU A 207 -8.81 6.19 11.67
N ALA A 208 -9.08 6.08 12.97
CA ALA A 208 -8.29 5.26 13.88
C ALA A 208 -8.50 3.77 13.62
N VAL A 209 -7.42 3.00 13.48
CA VAL A 209 -7.47 1.56 13.22
C VAL A 209 -8.13 0.80 14.38
N GLU A 210 -7.82 1.18 15.62
CA GLU A 210 -8.37 0.54 16.82
C GLU A 210 -9.89 0.70 16.94
N GLU A 211 -10.41 1.89 16.65
CA GLU A 211 -11.85 2.16 16.70
C GLU A 211 -12.60 1.35 15.64
N LEU A 212 -12.04 1.27 14.43
CA LEU A 212 -12.61 0.48 13.34
C LEU A 212 -12.56 -1.03 13.67
N LEU A 213 -11.47 -1.56 14.21
CA LEU A 213 -11.39 -2.95 14.66
C LEU A 213 -12.36 -3.24 15.82
N ALA A 214 -12.50 -2.31 16.76
CA ALA A 214 -13.47 -2.45 17.85
C ALA A 214 -14.91 -2.51 17.33
N SER A 215 -15.22 -1.76 16.26
CA SER A 215 -16.54 -1.78 15.64
C SER A 215 -16.90 -3.15 15.04
N PHE A 216 -15.92 -3.88 14.49
CA PHE A 216 -16.10 -5.28 14.05
C PHE A 216 -16.43 -6.21 15.23
N LYS A 217 -15.64 -6.13 16.30
CA LYS A 217 -15.84 -6.94 17.52
C LYS A 217 -17.19 -6.72 18.18
N ASN A 218 -17.74 -5.50 18.05
CA ASN A 218 -19.06 -5.15 18.54
C ASN A 218 -20.19 -5.56 17.56
N GLY A 219 -19.86 -6.26 16.47
CA GLY A 219 -20.80 -6.65 15.43
C GLY A 219 -21.33 -5.48 14.59
N ALA A 220 -20.78 -4.27 14.77
CA ALA A 220 -21.30 -3.03 14.20
C ALA A 220 -20.24 -2.25 13.41
N PRO A 221 -19.66 -2.84 12.34
CA PRO A 221 -18.61 -2.19 11.58
C PRO A 221 -19.11 -0.89 10.92
N LEU A 222 -18.19 0.06 10.77
CA LEU A 222 -18.43 1.28 10.00
C LEU A 222 -18.54 0.99 8.50
N PHE A 223 -17.75 0.03 7.99
CA PHE A 223 -17.77 -0.40 6.59
C PHE A 223 -17.64 -1.92 6.44
N PRO A 224 -18.31 -2.55 5.44
CA PRO A 224 -19.53 -2.04 4.82
C PRO A 224 -20.65 -1.88 5.87
N HIS A 225 -21.69 -1.10 5.55
CA HIS A 225 -22.83 -0.91 6.46
C HIS A 225 -24.17 -0.99 5.70
N PRO A 226 -25.26 -1.46 6.34
CA PRO A 226 -26.58 -1.47 5.72
C PRO A 226 -27.03 -0.06 5.30
N LEU A 227 -27.76 0.03 4.19
CA LEU A 227 -28.47 1.24 3.77
C LEU A 227 -29.91 1.16 4.26
N ARG A 228 -30.44 2.28 4.77
CA ARG A 228 -31.82 2.37 5.22
C ARG A 228 -32.74 2.67 4.03
N ASN A 229 -32.99 1.66 3.20
CA ASN A 229 -34.07 1.69 2.23
C ASN A 229 -35.12 0.66 2.65
N GLU A 230 -36.39 1.08 2.69
CA GLU A 230 -37.48 0.26 3.24
C GLU A 230 -37.86 -0.93 2.35
N ASP A 231 -37.49 -0.90 1.06
CA ASP A 231 -37.98 -1.85 0.05
C ASP A 231 -36.92 -2.83 -0.49
N GLU A 232 -35.63 -2.61 -0.24
CA GLU A 232 -34.55 -3.48 -0.75
C GLU A 232 -33.42 -3.67 0.28
N VAL A 233 -32.97 -4.92 0.46
CA VAL A 233 -31.78 -5.24 1.26
C VAL A 233 -30.55 -4.76 0.50
N SER A 234 -30.05 -3.58 0.88
CA SER A 234 -28.90 -2.93 0.26
C SER A 234 -27.90 -2.48 1.32
N TRP A 235 -26.63 -2.41 0.94
CA TRP A 235 -25.55 -1.94 1.80
C TRP A 235 -24.64 -1.00 1.04
N CYS A 236 -23.98 -0.10 1.77
CA CYS A 236 -22.93 0.72 1.22
C CYS A 236 -21.69 -0.17 1.03
N PRO A 237 -21.17 -0.33 -0.20
CA PRO A 237 -19.98 -1.13 -0.43
C PRO A 237 -18.79 -0.52 0.29
N ALA A 238 -17.87 -1.38 0.71
CA ALA A 238 -16.71 -0.95 1.49
C ALA A 238 -15.77 -0.04 0.67
N PRO A 239 -15.29 1.09 1.22
CA PRO A 239 -14.26 1.91 0.58
C PRO A 239 -12.90 1.17 0.57
N TYR A 240 -11.89 1.76 -0.06
CA TYR A 240 -10.51 1.33 0.13
C TYR A 240 -9.92 1.98 1.38
N LEU A 241 -9.11 1.23 2.13
CA LEU A 241 -8.41 1.71 3.31
C LEU A 241 -6.91 1.64 3.05
N LEU A 242 -6.24 2.79 3.15
CA LEU A 242 -4.80 2.89 2.97
C LEU A 242 -4.13 3.18 4.33
N PRO A 243 -3.28 2.29 4.85
CA PRO A 243 -2.55 2.53 6.10
C PRO A 243 -1.69 3.79 6.00
N GLU A 244 -1.62 4.56 7.07
CA GLU A 244 -0.62 5.62 7.19
C GLU A 244 0.77 4.99 7.29
N ILE A 245 1.69 5.40 6.41
CA ILE A 245 3.07 4.95 6.46
C ILE A 245 3.67 5.52 7.74
N ALA A 246 3.93 4.66 8.73
CA ALA A 246 4.65 5.08 9.92
C ALA A 246 6.07 5.52 9.53
N LEU A 247 6.51 6.64 10.10
CA LEU A 247 7.92 7.04 10.08
C LEU A 247 8.75 5.93 10.74
N ARG A 248 9.76 5.42 10.04
CA ARG A 248 10.73 4.50 10.63
C ARG A 248 11.68 5.27 11.54
N GLU A 249 12.29 4.57 12.49
CA GLU A 249 13.31 5.18 13.35
C GLU A 249 14.48 5.69 12.50
N GLY A 250 14.73 7.01 12.51
CA GLY A 250 15.73 7.67 11.69
C GLY A 250 15.21 8.33 10.41
N ASP A 251 13.92 8.17 10.07
CA ASP A 251 13.32 8.92 8.97
C ASP A 251 13.22 10.42 9.33
N ASP A 252 13.62 11.28 8.39
CA ASP A 252 13.49 12.72 8.54
C ASP A 252 12.00 13.12 8.45
N PRO A 253 11.42 13.70 9.51
CA PRO A 253 10.02 14.09 9.54
C PRO A 253 9.65 15.12 8.46
N GLU A 254 10.56 16.07 8.16
CA GLU A 254 10.32 17.13 7.17
C GLU A 254 10.31 16.55 5.76
N PHE A 255 11.24 15.62 5.48
CA PHE A 255 11.29 14.93 4.20
C PHE A 255 10.06 14.03 4.00
N HIS A 256 9.64 13.30 5.03
CA HIS A 256 8.44 12.47 4.97
C HIS A 256 7.19 13.31 4.72
N GLU A 257 7.04 14.46 5.40
CA GLU A 257 5.92 15.36 5.17
C GLU A 257 5.92 15.90 3.73
N MET A 258 7.09 16.26 3.19
CA MET A 258 7.24 16.65 1.79
C MET A 258 6.84 15.51 0.84
N LEU A 259 7.31 14.29 1.11
CA LEU A 259 7.04 13.11 0.27
C LEU A 259 5.56 12.74 0.27
N MET A 260 4.90 12.80 1.43
CA MET A 260 3.46 12.56 1.54
C MET A 260 2.66 13.64 0.80
N LYS A 261 3.07 14.93 0.86
CA LYS A 261 2.44 16.00 0.06
C LYS A 261 2.57 15.79 -1.46
N ILE A 262 3.63 15.13 -1.91
CA ILE A 262 3.83 14.77 -3.33
C ILE A 262 2.93 13.59 -3.71
N LEU A 263 2.82 12.57 -2.87
CA LEU A 263 2.00 11.38 -3.10
C LEU A 263 0.49 11.65 -2.99
N GLU A 264 0.08 12.74 -2.35
CA GLU A 264 -1.32 13.17 -2.24
C GLU A 264 -1.80 14.05 -3.41
N LYS A 265 -0.94 14.35 -4.39
CA LYS A 265 -1.29 15.05 -5.64
C LYS A 265 -1.48 14.06 -6.80
#